data_AF-A0A7W5GVR7-F1
#
_entry.id   AF-A0A7W5GVR7-F1
#
_cell.length_a   1.000
_cell.length_b   1.000
_cell.length_c   1.000
_cell.angle_alpha   90.00
_cell.angle_beta   90.00
_cell.angle_gamma   90.00
#
_symmetry.space_group_name_H-M   'P 1'
#
loop_
_entity.id
_entity.type
_entity.pdbx_description
1 polymer ?
#
loop_
_entity_poly.entity_id
_entity_poly.type
_entity_poly.pdbx_seq_one_letter_code
_entity_poly.pdbx_strand_id
1 'polypeptide(L)'
;MNDESVTVQLRDRLEDLAAEIGHARKGMELGHLAALCFCEVRPWARRAGEGRLADLSWRLSIQPLPIDRRAFLMQIDRLIEELEQICTRAGIGMAAATLRQARTEQPDST
;
A
#
# COMPACT_ATOMS: atom_id res chain seq x y z
N MET A 1 26.53 8.57 -10.46
CA MET A 1 26.55 7.52 -9.42
C MET A 1 25.40 7.65 -8.41
N ASN A 2 24.27 8.31 -8.74
CA ASN A 2 23.14 8.48 -7.82
C ASN A 2 21.91 7.63 -8.17
N ASP A 3 21.71 7.25 -9.43
CA ASP A 3 20.47 6.61 -9.90
C ASP A 3 20.26 5.19 -9.35
N GLU A 4 21.34 4.41 -9.20
CA GLU A 4 21.26 3.04 -8.65
C GLU A 4 20.96 3.06 -7.13
N SER A 5 21.60 3.95 -6.37
CA SER A 5 21.34 4.11 -4.94
C SER A 5 19.93 4.62 -4.64
N VAL A 6 19.40 5.53 -5.47
CA VAL A 6 18.01 6.00 -5.35
C VAL A 6 17.04 4.86 -5.64
N THR A 7 17.34 4.01 -6.63
CA THR A 7 16.50 2.85 -6.98
C THR A 7 16.49 1.81 -5.86
N VAL A 8 17.64 1.54 -5.21
CA VAL A 8 17.72 0.65 -4.05
C VAL A 8 16.94 1.21 -2.86
N GLN A 9 17.12 2.50 -2.53
CA GLN A 9 16.38 3.15 -1.44
C GLN A 9 14.87 3.16 -1.68
N LEU A 10 14.41 3.35 -2.92
CA LEU A 10 13.00 3.27 -3.26
C LEU A 10 12.45 1.85 -3.08
N ARG A 11 13.26 0.83 -3.41
CA ARG A 11 12.89 -0.57 -3.24
C ARG A 11 12.80 -0.97 -1.77
N ASP A 12 13.79 -0.61 -0.96
CA ASP A 12 13.79 -0.91 0.47
C ASP A 12 12.61 -0.23 1.17
N ARG A 13 12.34 1.04 0.82
CA ARG A 13 11.15 1.74 1.31
C ARG A 13 9.83 1.11 0.85
N LEU A 14 9.78 0.57 -0.36
CA LEU A 14 8.60 -0.15 -0.84
C LEU A 14 8.37 -1.43 -0.03
N GLU A 15 9.44 -2.16 0.30
CA GLU A 15 9.38 -3.35 1.13
C GLU A 15 8.86 -3.03 2.54
N ASP A 16 9.42 -1.99 3.18
CA ASP A 16 8.95 -1.50 4.49
C ASP A 16 7.47 -1.11 4.45
N LEU A 17 7.06 -0.28 3.47
CA LEU A 17 5.68 0.17 3.32
C LEU A 17 4.71 -0.99 3.10
N ALA A 18 5.11 -1.98 2.30
CA ALA A 18 4.30 -3.17 2.08
C ALA A 18 4.13 -4.01 3.36
N ALA A 19 5.19 -4.13 4.17
CA ALA A 19 5.13 -4.82 5.45
C ALA A 19 4.22 -4.08 6.45
N GLU A 20 4.36 -2.76 6.57
CA GLU A 20 3.54 -1.93 7.47
C GLU A 20 2.06 -1.94 7.05
N ILE A 21 1.76 -1.78 5.76
CA ILE A 21 0.39 -1.85 5.24
C ILE A 21 -0.20 -3.24 5.47
N GLY A 22 0.57 -4.30 5.21
CA GLY A 22 0.13 -5.68 5.47
C GLY A 22 -0.19 -5.89 6.95
N HIS A 23 0.67 -5.42 7.85
CA HIS A 23 0.43 -5.53 9.30
C HIS A 23 -0.78 -4.72 9.77
N ALA A 24 -0.89 -3.45 9.36
CA ALA A 24 -2.02 -2.59 9.68
C ALA A 24 -3.34 -3.14 9.10
N ARG A 25 -3.29 -3.82 7.94
CA ARG A 25 -4.46 -4.46 7.32
C ARG A 25 -4.94 -5.68 8.08
N LYS A 26 -4.01 -6.49 8.63
CA LYS A 26 -4.34 -7.63 9.51
C LYS A 26 -4.93 -7.15 10.84
N GLY A 27 -4.33 -6.12 11.45
CA GLY A 27 -4.85 -5.50 12.68
C GLY A 27 -6.12 -4.67 12.47
N MET A 28 -6.49 -4.40 11.21
CA MET A 28 -7.61 -3.56 10.80
C MET A 28 -7.54 -2.14 11.38
N GLU A 29 -6.33 -1.61 11.48
CA GLU A 29 -5.99 -0.30 12.02
C GLU A 29 -6.34 0.78 10.99
N LEU A 30 -7.63 1.12 10.87
CA LEU A 30 -8.16 1.96 9.78
C LEU A 30 -7.47 3.33 9.68
N GLY A 31 -7.22 3.98 10.82
CA GLY A 31 -6.53 5.26 10.88
C GLY A 31 -5.07 5.16 10.43
N HIS A 32 -4.39 4.07 10.80
CA HIS A 32 -3.02 3.81 10.40
C HIS A 32 -2.92 3.47 8.90
N LEU A 33 -3.84 2.64 8.39
CA LEU A 33 -3.95 2.34 6.96
C LEU A 33 -4.18 3.60 6.12
N ALA A 34 -5.06 4.50 6.59
CA ALA A 34 -5.29 5.78 5.94
C ALA A 34 -4.00 6.62 5.92
N ALA A 35 -3.30 6.74 7.05
CA ALA A 35 -2.06 7.49 7.14
C ALA A 35 -0.98 6.94 6.20
N LEU A 36 -0.73 5.63 6.20
CA LEU A 36 0.24 4.99 5.32
C LEU A 36 -0.11 5.21 3.84
N CYS A 37 -1.38 5.00 3.48
CA CYS A 37 -1.83 5.16 2.11
C CYS A 37 -1.77 6.62 1.64
N PHE A 38 -2.01 7.62 2.49
CA PHE A 38 -2.07 9.03 2.07
C PHE A 38 -0.74 9.75 2.20
N CYS A 39 -0.05 9.55 3.32
CA CYS A 39 1.17 10.27 3.65
C CYS A 39 2.41 9.62 3.06
N GLU A 40 2.46 8.28 2.98
CA GLU A 40 3.68 7.57 2.60
C GLU A 40 3.63 7.02 1.16
N VAL A 41 2.54 6.37 0.78
CA VAL A 41 2.39 5.78 -0.57
C VAL A 41 2.42 6.86 -1.65
N ARG A 42 1.81 8.03 -1.41
CA ARG A 42 1.77 9.12 -2.39
C ARG A 42 3.14 9.68 -2.76
N PRO A 43 3.98 10.16 -1.81
CA PRO A 43 5.30 10.67 -2.16
C PRO A 43 6.24 9.56 -2.65
N TRP A 44 6.09 8.32 -2.18
CA TRP A 44 6.83 7.19 -2.71
C TRP A 44 6.49 6.95 -4.19
N ALA A 45 5.20 6.83 -4.52
CA ALA A 45 4.73 6.57 -5.88
C ALA A 45 5.17 7.66 -6.86
N ARG A 46 5.17 8.93 -6.43
CA ARG A 46 5.70 10.04 -7.23
C ARG A 46 7.19 9.93 -7.51
N ARG A 47 7.99 9.51 -6.52
CA ARG A 47 9.44 9.34 -6.70
C ARG A 47 9.78 8.09 -7.53
N ALA A 48 8.97 7.04 -7.43
CA ALA A 48 9.10 5.81 -8.20
C ALA A 48 8.56 5.94 -9.64
N GLY A 49 7.88 7.04 -9.99
CA GLY A 49 7.24 7.21 -11.30
C GLY A 49 5.92 6.44 -11.47
N GLU A 50 5.40 5.86 -10.39
CA GLU A 50 4.16 5.07 -10.36
C GLU A 50 2.92 5.99 -10.27
N GLY A 51 2.65 6.71 -11.36
CA GLY A 51 1.58 7.71 -11.41
C GLY A 51 0.19 7.17 -11.08
N ARG A 52 -0.09 5.90 -11.41
CA ARG A 52 -1.37 5.25 -11.11
C ARG A 52 -1.58 5.06 -9.60
N LEU A 53 -0.56 4.62 -8.88
CA LEU A 53 -0.61 4.45 -7.43
C LEU A 53 -0.72 5.80 -6.72
N ALA A 54 -0.02 6.83 -7.23
CA ALA A 54 -0.12 8.19 -6.73
C ALA A 54 -1.53 8.78 -6.92
N ASP A 55 -2.18 8.52 -8.06
CA ASP A 55 -3.56 8.94 -8.32
C ASP A 55 -4.56 8.22 -7.41
N LEU A 56 -4.44 6.90 -7.25
CA LEU A 56 -5.30 6.12 -6.35
C LEU A 56 -5.20 6.61 -4.91
N SER A 57 -3.98 6.76 -4.39
CA SER A 57 -3.74 7.31 -3.06
C SER A 57 -4.31 8.72 -2.91
N TRP A 58 -4.14 9.58 -3.92
CA TRP A 58 -4.71 10.92 -3.93
C TRP A 58 -6.24 10.91 -3.91
N ARG A 59 -6.87 10.10 -4.76
CA ARG A 59 -8.33 9.96 -4.82
C ARG A 59 -8.92 9.55 -3.48
N LEU A 60 -8.28 8.60 -2.79
CA LEU A 60 -8.70 8.19 -1.46
C LEU A 60 -8.57 9.31 -0.41
N SER A 61 -7.61 10.22 -0.56
CA SER A 61 -7.42 11.35 0.35
C SER A 61 -8.42 12.51 0.15
N ILE A 62 -8.94 12.69 -1.08
CA ILE A 62 -9.88 13.77 -1.41
C ILE A 62 -11.35 13.33 -1.36
N GLN A 63 -11.61 12.03 -1.44
CA GLN A 63 -12.95 11.48 -1.28
C GLN A 63 -13.30 11.44 0.21
N PRO A 64 -14.56 11.71 0.60
CA PRO A 64 -14.97 11.49 1.98
C PRO A 64 -14.74 10.02 2.35
N LEU A 65 -14.06 9.81 3.48
CA LEU A 65 -13.87 8.48 4.03
C LEU A 65 -15.24 7.81 4.17
N PRO A 66 -15.41 6.57 3.66
CA PRO A 66 -16.67 5.86 3.80
C PRO A 66 -17.04 5.74 5.28
N ILE A 67 -18.32 5.94 5.58
CA ILE A 67 -18.85 5.70 6.92
C ILE A 67 -18.74 4.20 7.26
N ASP A 68 -18.82 3.35 6.25
CA ASP A 68 -18.67 1.90 6.37
C ASP A 68 -17.21 1.44 6.33
N ARG A 69 -16.77 0.82 7.42
CA ARG A 69 -15.46 0.14 7.53
C ARG A 69 -15.19 -0.82 6.38
N ARG A 70 -16.19 -1.60 5.95
CA ARG A 70 -16.05 -2.54 4.83
C ARG A 70 -15.80 -1.81 3.50
N ALA A 71 -16.48 -0.70 3.27
CA ALA A 71 -16.28 0.11 2.07
C ALA A 71 -14.90 0.79 2.05
N PHE A 72 -14.40 1.20 3.21
CA PHE A 72 -13.03 1.68 3.34
C PHE A 72 -12.00 0.57 3.07
N LEU A 73 -12.18 -0.62 3.68
CA LEU A 73 -11.28 -1.75 3.46
C LEU A 73 -11.25 -2.18 2.00
N MET A 74 -12.38 -2.23 1.29
CA MET A 74 -12.41 -2.52 -0.15
C MET A 74 -11.59 -1.51 -0.98
N GLN A 75 -11.57 -0.25 -0.56
CA GLN A 75 -10.77 0.78 -1.21
C GLN A 75 -9.27 0.61 -0.94
N ILE A 76 -8.91 0.27 0.30
CA ILE A 76 -7.54 -0.07 0.68
C ILE A 76 -7.09 -1.36 -0.03
N ASP A 77 -7.95 -2.36 -0.16
CA ASP A 77 -7.63 -3.62 -0.83
C ASP A 77 -7.29 -3.41 -2.31
N ARG A 78 -7.97 -2.47 -2.99
CA ARG A 78 -7.61 -2.05 -4.36
C ARG A 78 -6.24 -1.37 -4.43
N LEU A 79 -5.88 -0.57 -3.43
CA LEU A 79 -4.56 0.05 -3.36
C LEU A 79 -3.48 -1.00 -3.08
N ILE A 80 -3.76 -1.95 -2.19
CA ILE A 80 -2.91 -3.10 -1.89
C ILE A 80 -2.67 -3.96 -3.14
N GLU A 81 -3.69 -4.19 -3.97
CA GLU A 81 -3.55 -4.90 -5.25
C GLU A 81 -2.57 -4.22 -6.21
N GLU A 82 -2.64 -2.90 -6.35
CA GLU A 82 -1.72 -2.17 -7.22
C GLU A 82 -0.30 -2.15 -6.63
N LEU A 83 -0.18 -2.01 -5.31
CA LEU A 83 1.10 -2.10 -4.61
C LEU A 83 1.73 -3.50 -4.77
N GLU A 84 0.94 -4.57 -4.70
CA GLU A 84 1.35 -5.95 -4.93
C GLU A 84 1.93 -6.13 -6.34
N GLN A 85 1.27 -5.59 -7.36
CA GLN A 85 1.76 -5.64 -8.75
C GLN A 85 3.11 -4.91 -8.88
N ILE A 86 3.26 -3.76 -8.22
CA ILE A 86 4.50 -2.98 -8.25
C ILE A 86 5.62 -3.73 -7.52
N CYS A 87 5.37 -4.29 -6.34
CA CYS A 87 6.33 -5.15 -5.63
C CYS A 87 6.77 -6.34 -6.50
N THR A 88 5.83 -6.96 -7.22
CA THR A 88 6.13 -8.08 -8.13
C THR A 88 7.04 -7.63 -9.29
N ARG A 89 6.76 -6.48 -9.91
CA ARG A 89 7.59 -5.90 -11.00
C ARG A 89 8.98 -5.48 -10.50
N ALA A 90 9.06 -5.00 -9.27
CA ALA A 90 10.31 -4.60 -8.62
C ALA A 90 11.14 -5.78 -8.10
N GLY A 91 10.63 -7.03 -8.21
CA GLY A 91 11.32 -8.23 -7.73
C GLY A 91 11.23 -8.47 -6.22
N ILE A 92 10.37 -7.73 -5.51
CA ILE A 92 10.17 -7.83 -4.05
C ILE A 92 9.05 -8.84 -3.76
N GLY A 93 9.33 -10.12 -4.05
CA GLY A 93 8.33 -11.19 -3.96
C GLY A 93 7.78 -11.40 -2.53
N MET A 94 8.61 -11.18 -1.51
CA MET A 94 8.19 -11.30 -0.10
C MET A 94 7.17 -10.23 0.28
N ALA A 95 7.41 -8.97 -0.09
CA ALA A 95 6.47 -7.87 0.13
C ALA A 95 5.13 -8.11 -0.60
N ALA A 96 5.18 -8.56 -1.86
CA ALA A 96 3.98 -8.91 -2.62
C ALA A 96 3.18 -10.04 -1.95
N ALA A 97 3.87 -11.07 -1.44
CA ALA A 97 3.23 -12.17 -0.71
C ALA A 97 2.57 -11.70 0.59
N THR A 98 3.23 -10.84 1.37
CA THR A 98 2.69 -10.26 2.61
C THR A 98 1.41 -9.48 2.35
N LEU A 99 1.41 -8.63 1.32
CA LEU A 99 0.24 -7.85 0.91
C LEU A 99 -0.92 -8.74 0.46
N ARG A 100 -0.62 -9.77 -0.33
CA ARG A 100 -1.62 -10.76 -0.77
C ARG A 100 -2.24 -11.47 0.41
N GLN A 101 -1.42 -11.96 1.35
CA GLN A 101 -1.89 -12.61 2.57
C GLN A 101 -2.80 -11.71 3.39
N ALA A 102 -2.38 -10.46 3.64
CA ALA A 102 -3.14 -9.50 4.42
C ALA A 102 -4.50 -9.15 3.80
N ARG A 103 -4.61 -9.19 2.46
CA ARG A 103 -5.88 -9.02 1.74
C ARG A 103 -6.77 -10.26 1.81
N THR A 104 -6.19 -11.46 1.75
CA THR A 104 -6.93 -12.73 1.79
C THR A 104 -7.36 -13.14 3.20
N GLU A 105 -6.67 -12.68 4.23
CA GLU A 105 -7.08 -12.85 5.61
C GLU A 105 -8.31 -11.97 5.87
N GLN A 106 -9.48 -12.51 5.50
CA GLN A 106 -10.74 -12.01 6.00
C GLN A 106 -10.80 -12.27 7.51
N PRO A 107 -11.29 -11.31 8.31
CA PRO A 107 -11.67 -11.53 9.70
C PRO A 107 -12.91 -12.45 9.73
N ASP A 108 -12.73 -13.73 9.47
CA ASP A 108 -13.77 -14.72 9.72
C ASP A 108 -13.84 -14.97 11.23
N SER A 109 -14.93 -14.46 11.82
CA SER A 109 -15.60 -14.90 13.04
C SER A 109 -14.74 -15.41 14.20
N THR A 110 -14.61 -14.59 15.25
CA THR A 110 -14.76 -15.06 16.64
C THR A 110 -15.46 -13.98 17.45
#